data_AF-A0A2I4GP17-F1
#
_entry.id   AF-A0A2I4GP17-F1
#
_cell.length_a   1.000
_cell.length_b   1.000
_cell.length_c   1.000
_cell.angle_alpha   90.00
_cell.angle_beta   90.00
_cell.angle_gamma   90.00
#
_symmetry.space_group_name_H-M   'P 1'
#
loop_
_entity.id
_entity.type
_entity.pdbx_description
1 polymer ?
#
loop_
_entity_poly.entity_id
_entity_poly.type
_entity_poly.pdbx_seq_one_letter_code
_entity_poly.pdbx_strand_id
1 'polypeptide(L)'
;MDSDTEESPRKRQRKNPFSGDSFSRKNLMQEEDIRLETTRARFSNVLKRHGELTERLSRDSDKMIFERLQKEFEAACASQTEEISLDGEEWNDGLLATIRERVHMEADRKAMPGDINMVPGPHFQEKITYKVGSKVICCLEGARIGIQYETSFAGETCDLYHCVLESKSFLEKMTVLEHTIPFFLPIREAENDLLSSNAMKFIDYVGELLQAYVDRREQVRLIKELYGNQIRELYHSLPYHMVEFVLDDSDCKVTVSLRYADLVSVLPTRIRVLAWPSKKSGIDAETMNRKENGVLGSHQIPVRLSYAEDAVRTMSLPEAFAEIVLNLPRALQQMSQQTSK
;
A
#
# COMPACT_ATOMS: atom_id res chain seq x y z
N MET A 1 -18.38 -65.66 48.46
CA MET A 1 -18.24 -64.52 49.39
C MET A 1 -18.43 -63.26 48.58
N ASP A 2 -19.53 -63.18 47.83
CA ASP A 2 -20.92 -62.87 48.27
C ASP A 2 -21.00 -61.34 48.40
N SER A 3 -21.80 -60.58 47.66
CA SER A 3 -23.20 -60.75 47.24
C SER A 3 -23.48 -59.76 46.07
N ASP A 4 -23.98 -60.18 44.91
CA ASP A 4 -25.40 -60.36 44.54
C ASP A 4 -26.30 -59.13 44.74
N THR A 5 -26.74 -58.55 43.62
CA THR A 5 -28.16 -58.28 43.37
C THR A 5 -28.47 -58.34 41.87
N GLU A 6 -29.44 -59.19 41.54
CA GLU A 6 -30.14 -59.45 40.28
C GLU A 6 -30.70 -58.16 39.61
N GLU A 7 -31.08 -58.07 38.34
CA GLU A 7 -31.92 -58.98 37.54
C GLU A 7 -31.84 -58.62 36.03
N SER A 8 -32.21 -59.57 35.17
CA SER A 8 -32.03 -59.60 33.70
C SER A 8 -33.33 -59.21 32.92
N PRO A 9 -33.53 -59.52 31.62
CA PRO A 9 -33.45 -58.59 30.49
C PRO A 9 -34.79 -58.37 29.74
N ARG A 10 -34.89 -57.37 28.82
CA ARG A 10 -35.76 -57.44 27.61
C ARG A 10 -35.56 -56.29 26.58
N LYS A 11 -35.16 -56.72 25.37
CA LYS A 11 -35.53 -56.27 24.00
C LYS A 11 -35.19 -54.84 23.48
N ARG A 12 -34.27 -54.85 22.49
CA ARG A 12 -34.26 -54.17 21.15
C ARG A 12 -34.68 -52.70 21.06
N GLN A 13 -33.75 -51.85 20.61
CA GLN A 13 -33.89 -51.06 19.37
C GLN A 13 -32.55 -50.49 18.89
N ARG A 14 -32.21 -50.74 17.62
CA ARG A 14 -31.12 -50.07 16.89
C ARG A 14 -31.46 -48.59 16.73
N LYS A 15 -30.50 -47.68 16.97
CA LYS A 15 -30.41 -46.37 16.29
C LYS A 15 -28.93 -45.94 16.18
N ASN A 16 -28.56 -45.56 14.96
CA ASN A 16 -27.25 -45.06 14.55
C ASN A 16 -26.91 -43.69 15.18
N PRO A 17 -25.62 -43.29 15.18
CA PRO A 17 -25.15 -42.03 15.72
C PRO A 17 -24.95 -40.99 14.60
N PHE A 18 -25.58 -39.82 14.66
CA PHE A 18 -25.12 -38.63 13.89
C PHE A 18 -25.71 -37.37 14.51
N SER A 19 -24.86 -36.54 15.12
CA SER A 19 -25.12 -35.12 15.41
C SER A 19 -23.79 -34.44 15.75
N GLY A 20 -23.05 -34.05 14.71
CA GLY A 20 -21.81 -33.30 14.84
C GLY A 20 -21.38 -32.84 13.46
N ASP A 21 -21.99 -31.77 12.95
CA ASP A 21 -21.49 -31.05 11.75
C ASP A 21 -22.23 -29.73 11.48
N SER A 22 -23.40 -29.48 12.09
CA SER A 22 -24.16 -28.25 11.88
C SER A 22 -23.59 -27.02 12.62
N PHE A 23 -22.93 -27.22 13.77
CA PHE A 23 -22.39 -26.11 14.57
C PHE A 23 -21.10 -25.52 13.99
N SER A 24 -20.22 -26.34 13.42
CA SER A 24 -18.91 -25.89 12.94
C SER A 24 -18.99 -25.01 11.69
N ARG A 25 -20.02 -25.22 10.85
CA ARG A 25 -20.14 -24.59 9.53
C ARG A 25 -20.82 -23.22 9.57
N LYS A 26 -21.79 -23.01 10.48
CA LYS A 26 -22.34 -21.67 10.78
C LYS A 26 -21.30 -20.76 11.42
N ASN A 27 -20.47 -21.33 12.30
CA ASN A 27 -19.37 -20.60 12.92
C ASN A 27 -18.38 -20.11 11.87
N LEU A 28 -17.99 -20.90 10.86
CA LEU A 28 -16.96 -20.49 9.89
C LEU A 28 -17.35 -19.26 9.05
N MET A 29 -18.59 -19.21 8.52
CA MET A 29 -19.06 -18.08 7.71
C MET A 29 -19.33 -16.85 8.57
N GLN A 30 -19.94 -17.05 9.75
CA GLN A 30 -20.13 -15.96 10.68
C GLN A 30 -18.78 -15.45 11.18
N GLU A 31 -17.78 -16.30 11.36
CA GLU A 31 -16.44 -15.93 11.79
C GLU A 31 -15.63 -15.27 10.67
N GLU A 32 -15.80 -15.62 9.39
CA GLU A 32 -15.17 -14.90 8.28
C GLU A 32 -15.81 -13.55 8.01
N ASP A 33 -17.15 -13.45 8.02
CA ASP A 33 -17.84 -12.16 7.95
C ASP A 33 -17.53 -11.32 9.20
N ILE A 34 -17.56 -11.90 10.41
CA ILE A 34 -17.13 -11.20 11.64
C ILE A 34 -15.66 -10.83 11.53
N ARG A 35 -14.77 -11.66 10.98
CA ARG A 35 -13.36 -11.31 10.78
C ARG A 35 -13.22 -10.19 9.77
N LEU A 36 -13.98 -10.17 8.69
CA LEU A 36 -13.97 -9.12 7.68
C LEU A 36 -14.55 -7.82 8.22
N GLU A 37 -15.68 -7.88 8.94
CA GLU A 37 -16.33 -6.75 9.60
C GLU A 37 -15.49 -6.22 10.76
N THR A 38 -14.84 -7.10 11.53
CA THR A 38 -13.90 -6.74 12.61
C THR A 38 -12.63 -6.15 12.02
N THR A 39 -12.14 -6.68 10.90
CA THR A 39 -11.00 -6.12 10.17
C THR A 39 -11.38 -4.75 9.62
N ARG A 40 -12.54 -4.60 8.99
CA ARG A 40 -13.15 -3.35 8.48
C ARG A 40 -13.39 -2.33 9.59
N ALA A 41 -13.89 -2.73 10.75
CA ALA A 41 -14.13 -1.85 11.90
C ALA A 41 -12.82 -1.47 12.61
N ARG A 42 -11.87 -2.39 12.76
CA ARG A 42 -10.52 -2.09 13.24
C ARG A 42 -9.84 -1.11 12.31
N PHE A 43 -9.94 -1.33 11.01
CA PHE A 43 -9.36 -0.47 10.00
C PHE A 43 -10.06 0.87 9.87
N SER A 44 -11.37 0.95 10.02
CA SER A 44 -12.11 2.21 10.08
C SER A 44 -11.70 3.02 11.31
N ASN A 45 -11.56 2.37 12.48
CA ASN A 45 -11.05 3.02 13.68
C ASN A 45 -9.57 3.42 13.56
N VAL A 46 -8.75 2.61 12.90
CA VAL A 46 -7.35 2.91 12.61
C VAL A 46 -7.26 4.06 11.61
N LEU A 47 -8.04 4.05 10.53
CA LEU A 47 -8.14 5.17 9.57
C LEU A 47 -8.65 6.44 10.24
N LYS A 48 -9.61 6.35 11.17
CA LYS A 48 -10.11 7.50 11.93
C LYS A 48 -9.05 8.05 12.87
N ARG A 49 -8.44 7.19 13.70
CA ARG A 49 -7.33 7.56 14.60
C ARG A 49 -6.13 8.09 13.81
N HIS A 50 -5.91 7.57 12.60
CA HIS A 50 -4.86 8.07 11.72
C HIS A 50 -5.28 9.33 10.98
N GLY A 51 -6.55 9.55 10.65
CA GLY A 51 -7.03 10.84 10.15
C GLY A 51 -6.84 11.92 11.21
N GLU A 52 -7.17 11.60 12.46
CA GLU A 52 -6.88 12.43 13.63
C GLU A 52 -5.36 12.61 13.85
N LEU A 53 -4.55 11.57 13.61
CA LEU A 53 -3.09 11.68 13.67
C LEU A 53 -2.52 12.53 12.53
N THR A 54 -3.02 12.36 11.31
CA THR A 54 -2.67 13.15 10.12
C THR A 54 -3.04 14.60 10.36
N GLU A 55 -4.21 14.92 10.90
CA GLU A 55 -4.61 16.28 11.27
C GLU A 55 -3.72 16.85 12.40
N ARG A 56 -3.33 16.00 13.36
CA ARG A 56 -2.42 16.39 14.45
C ARG A 56 -0.97 16.55 14.02
N LEU A 57 -0.50 15.79 13.03
CA LEU A 57 0.83 15.87 12.44
C LEU A 57 0.89 16.98 11.39
N SER A 58 -0.21 17.20 10.65
CA SER A 58 -0.42 18.40 9.82
C SER A 58 -0.64 19.67 10.62
N ARG A 59 -0.46 19.64 11.95
CA ARG A 59 -0.22 20.86 12.73
C ARG A 59 1.06 21.51 12.21
N ASP A 60 1.17 22.82 12.48
CA ASP A 60 2.11 23.73 11.84
C ASP A 60 3.56 23.22 11.70
N SER A 61 4.06 22.32 12.55
CA SER A 61 5.43 21.80 12.47
C SER A 61 5.74 21.07 11.16
N ASP A 62 4.93 20.11 10.71
CA ASP A 62 5.26 19.31 9.52
C ASP A 62 5.03 20.13 8.25
N LYS A 63 4.03 21.03 8.30
CA LYS A 63 3.81 22.02 7.24
C LYS A 63 4.96 23.01 7.14
N MET A 64 5.48 23.50 8.27
CA MET A 64 6.66 24.35 8.31
C MET A 64 7.91 23.60 7.83
N ILE A 65 8.09 22.34 8.18
CA ILE A 65 9.20 21.50 7.68
C ILE A 65 9.09 21.36 6.16
N PHE A 66 7.90 21.01 5.64
CA PHE A 66 7.64 20.91 4.21
C PHE A 66 7.95 22.21 3.48
N GLU A 67 7.36 23.33 3.92
CA GLU A 67 7.56 24.63 3.28
C GLU A 67 9.01 25.11 3.38
N ARG A 68 9.69 24.85 4.50
CA ARG A 68 11.11 25.20 4.68
C ARG A 68 11.99 24.35 3.77
N LEU A 69 11.82 23.03 3.75
CA LEU A 69 12.61 22.14 2.89
C LEU A 69 12.35 22.46 1.42
N GLN A 70 11.09 22.62 1.01
CA GLN A 70 10.75 23.02 -0.36
C GLN A 70 11.51 24.29 -0.78
N LYS A 71 11.48 25.35 0.05
CA LYS A 71 12.23 26.59 -0.22
C LYS A 71 13.74 26.40 -0.23
N GLU A 72 14.27 25.56 0.65
CA GLU A 72 15.70 25.28 0.72
C GLU A 72 16.17 24.55 -0.55
N PHE A 73 15.42 23.57 -1.04
CA PHE A 73 15.70 22.87 -2.29
C PHE A 73 15.52 23.78 -3.50
N GLU A 74 14.47 24.59 -3.56
CA GLU A 74 14.29 25.60 -4.62
C GLU A 74 15.45 26.60 -4.65
N ALA A 75 15.94 27.05 -3.50
CA ALA A 75 17.11 27.93 -3.41
C ALA A 75 18.40 27.22 -3.83
N ALA A 76 18.56 25.94 -3.47
CA ALA A 76 19.69 25.12 -3.90
C ALA A 76 19.71 24.99 -5.44
N CYS A 77 18.57 24.63 -6.03
CA CYS A 77 18.41 24.54 -7.49
C CYS A 77 18.58 25.90 -8.18
N ALA A 78 18.00 26.98 -7.64
CA ALA A 78 18.13 28.32 -8.24
C ALA A 78 19.56 28.88 -8.16
N SER A 79 20.35 28.43 -7.19
CA SER A 79 21.75 28.81 -7.05
C SER A 79 22.72 27.83 -7.70
N GLN A 80 22.22 26.74 -8.29
CA GLN A 80 23.05 25.74 -8.96
C GLN A 80 23.78 26.36 -10.16
N THR A 81 25.05 26.03 -10.31
CA THR A 81 25.88 26.46 -11.44
C THR A 81 25.99 25.37 -12.49
N GLU A 82 25.80 24.11 -12.08
CA GLU A 82 25.92 22.93 -12.93
C GLU A 82 24.91 21.87 -12.49
N GLU A 83 24.28 21.21 -13.46
CA GLU A 83 23.44 20.04 -13.25
C GLU A 83 24.04 18.87 -14.02
N ILE A 84 24.41 17.81 -13.30
CA ILE A 84 24.98 16.59 -13.88
C ILE A 84 23.88 15.53 -13.89
N SER A 85 23.42 15.16 -15.08
CA SER A 85 22.55 14.00 -15.26
C SER A 85 23.41 12.74 -15.28
N LEU A 86 23.15 11.85 -14.32
CA LEU A 86 23.89 10.62 -14.12
C LEU A 86 23.09 9.44 -14.65
N ASP A 87 23.78 8.51 -15.29
CA ASP A 87 23.23 7.19 -15.57
C ASP A 87 23.33 6.25 -14.34
N GLY A 88 22.86 5.00 -14.52
CA GLY A 88 22.84 4.02 -13.43
C GLY A 88 24.21 3.53 -12.97
N GLU A 89 25.26 3.66 -13.79
CA GLU A 89 26.63 3.22 -13.43
C GLU A 89 27.42 4.36 -12.77
N GLU A 90 27.15 5.60 -13.18
CA GLU A 90 27.75 6.81 -12.61
C GLU A 90 27.26 7.09 -11.18
N TRP A 91 26.03 6.69 -10.85
CA TRP A 91 25.52 6.69 -9.48
C TRP A 91 26.12 5.53 -8.66
N ASN A 92 27.19 5.82 -7.91
CA ASN A 92 27.90 4.83 -7.11
C ASN A 92 28.40 5.40 -5.77
N ASP A 93 28.86 4.52 -4.88
CA ASP A 93 29.36 4.88 -3.54
C ASP A 93 30.53 5.90 -3.59
N GLY A 94 31.34 5.88 -4.65
CA GLY A 94 32.46 6.81 -4.83
C GLY A 94 31.97 8.24 -5.09
N LEU A 95 30.94 8.39 -5.92
CA LEU A 95 30.30 9.69 -6.13
C LEU A 95 29.65 10.20 -4.84
N LEU A 96 28.93 9.34 -4.12
CA LEU A 96 28.31 9.74 -2.85
C LEU A 96 29.35 10.16 -1.81
N ALA A 97 30.51 9.48 -1.75
CA ALA A 97 31.63 9.89 -0.91
C ALA A 97 32.19 11.27 -1.31
N THR A 98 32.27 11.56 -2.60
CA THR A 98 32.71 12.88 -3.12
C THR A 98 31.72 13.98 -2.74
N ILE A 99 30.41 13.73 -2.88
CA ILE A 99 29.36 14.66 -2.45
C ILE A 99 29.46 14.93 -0.95
N ARG A 100 29.67 13.87 -0.17
CA ARG A 100 29.85 13.95 1.28
C ARG A 100 31.08 14.77 1.67
N GLU A 101 32.23 14.51 1.07
CA GLU A 101 33.46 15.26 1.33
C GLU A 101 33.24 16.76 1.05
N ARG A 102 32.57 17.09 -0.05
CA ARG A 102 32.27 18.48 -0.41
C ARG A 102 31.44 19.21 0.64
N VAL A 103 30.36 18.60 1.15
CA VAL A 103 29.51 19.26 2.15
C VAL A 103 30.23 19.46 3.48
N HIS A 104 31.16 18.56 3.85
CA HIS A 104 31.99 18.70 5.05
C HIS A 104 33.05 19.79 4.88
N MET A 105 33.78 19.80 3.76
CA MET A 105 34.77 20.84 3.47
C MET A 105 34.14 22.24 3.45
N GLU A 106 32.94 22.37 2.86
CA GLU A 106 32.20 23.63 2.83
C GLU A 106 31.79 24.09 4.25
N ALA A 107 31.32 23.16 5.08
CA ALA A 107 30.92 23.44 6.45
C ALA A 107 32.12 23.87 7.32
N ASP A 108 33.23 23.15 7.23
CA ASP A 108 34.46 23.46 7.98
C ASP A 108 35.03 24.83 7.57
N ARG A 109 35.00 25.14 6.26
CA ARG A 109 35.43 26.45 5.74
C ARG A 109 34.58 27.58 6.31
N LYS A 110 33.25 27.43 6.32
CA LYS A 110 32.32 28.44 6.90
C LYS A 110 32.46 28.56 8.41
N ALA A 111 32.88 27.50 9.10
CA ALA A 111 33.09 27.48 10.54
C ALA A 111 34.41 28.12 11.00
N MET A 112 35.34 28.44 10.09
CA MET A 112 36.62 29.11 10.38
C MET A 112 36.53 30.62 10.08
N PRO A 113 36.33 31.49 11.09
CA PRO A 113 36.30 32.94 10.89
C PRO A 113 37.74 33.46 10.84
N GLY A 114 38.37 33.46 9.66
CA GLY A 114 39.79 33.85 9.57
C GLY A 114 40.35 34.28 8.22
N ASP A 115 39.96 33.68 7.10
CA ASP A 115 40.60 33.96 5.81
C ASP A 115 39.64 34.54 4.78
N ILE A 116 39.37 35.84 4.92
CA ILE A 116 38.72 36.67 3.89
C ILE A 116 39.63 36.83 2.64
N ASN A 117 40.88 36.34 2.70
CA ASN A 117 41.89 36.49 1.66
C ASN A 117 42.25 35.22 0.88
N MET A 118 41.66 34.05 1.17
CA MET A 118 41.72 32.94 0.21
C MET A 118 40.68 33.18 -0.87
N VAL A 119 41.14 33.66 -2.02
CA VAL A 119 40.35 33.64 -3.27
C VAL A 119 39.81 32.22 -3.43
N PRO A 120 38.48 32.03 -3.50
CA PRO A 120 37.92 30.71 -3.78
C PRO A 120 38.53 30.21 -5.08
N GLY A 121 39.19 29.05 -5.05
CA GLY A 121 39.51 28.37 -6.31
C GLY A 121 38.21 28.22 -7.12
N PRO A 122 38.24 28.31 -8.46
CA PRO A 122 37.04 28.32 -9.30
C PRO A 122 36.08 27.15 -9.03
N HIS A 123 36.61 25.99 -8.64
CA HIS A 123 35.83 24.78 -8.29
C HIS A 123 35.02 24.87 -6.98
N PHE A 124 35.30 25.84 -6.10
CA PHE A 124 34.64 25.97 -4.79
C PHE A 124 33.40 26.86 -4.80
N GLN A 125 33.08 27.47 -5.93
CA GLN A 125 31.82 28.20 -6.14
C GLN A 125 30.80 27.40 -6.96
N GLU A 126 31.21 26.26 -7.50
CA GLU A 126 30.33 25.40 -8.30
C GLU A 126 29.34 24.69 -7.38
N LYS A 127 28.09 25.12 -7.43
CA LYS A 127 26.96 24.43 -6.79
C LYS A 127 26.43 23.41 -7.78
N ILE A 128 26.92 22.18 -7.64
CA ILE A 128 26.54 21.06 -8.50
C ILE A 128 25.31 20.36 -7.93
N THR A 129 24.32 20.14 -8.78
CA THR A 129 23.22 19.20 -8.51
C THR A 129 23.39 17.96 -9.38
N TYR A 130 23.02 16.81 -8.81
CA TYR A 130 23.14 15.52 -9.48
C TYR A 130 21.75 14.94 -9.69
N LYS A 131 21.39 14.67 -10.94
CA LYS A 131 20.09 14.09 -11.31
C LYS A 131 20.27 12.62 -11.66
N VAL A 132 19.64 11.73 -10.92
CA VAL A 132 19.69 10.27 -11.14
C VAL A 132 18.27 9.75 -11.30
N GLY A 133 17.81 9.52 -12.52
CA GLY A 133 16.41 9.14 -12.76
C GLY A 133 15.45 10.20 -12.22
N SER A 134 14.58 9.83 -11.27
CA SER A 134 13.59 10.72 -10.66
C SER A 134 14.03 11.35 -9.34
N LYS A 135 15.31 11.26 -8.98
CA LYS A 135 15.88 11.91 -7.79
C LYS A 135 16.91 12.98 -8.16
N VAL A 136 16.90 14.08 -7.40
CA VAL A 136 17.88 15.16 -7.49
C VAL A 136 18.62 15.24 -6.15
N ILE A 137 19.95 15.22 -6.20
CA ILE A 137 20.83 15.26 -5.04
C ILE A 137 21.61 16.58 -5.07
N CYS A 138 21.56 17.32 -3.97
CA CYS A 138 22.20 18.62 -3.85
C CYS A 138 22.97 18.76 -2.53
N CYS A 139 24.01 19.59 -2.56
CA CYS A 139 24.73 19.99 -1.37
C CYS A 139 23.95 21.11 -0.66
N LEU A 140 23.54 20.86 0.58
CA LEU A 140 22.85 21.85 1.42
C LEU A 140 23.84 22.50 2.40
N GLU A 141 23.41 23.58 3.05
CA GLU A 141 24.26 24.27 4.02
C GLU A 141 24.50 23.42 5.28
N GLY A 142 25.75 23.37 5.77
CA GLY A 142 26.10 22.75 7.05
C GLY A 142 26.20 21.23 7.02
N ALA A 143 27.12 20.67 6.22
CA ALA A 143 27.40 19.23 6.16
C ALA A 143 26.17 18.35 5.85
N ARG A 144 25.19 18.92 5.15
CA ARG A 144 23.91 18.30 4.79
C ARG A 144 23.85 17.94 3.31
N ILE A 145 23.31 16.76 3.01
CA ILE A 145 23.01 16.30 1.65
C ILE A 145 21.50 16.28 1.50
N GLY A 146 20.98 17.05 0.55
CA GLY A 146 19.57 17.06 0.19
C GLY A 146 19.28 16.06 -0.92
N ILE A 147 18.21 15.28 -0.76
CA ILE A 147 17.62 14.45 -1.80
C ILE A 147 16.18 14.88 -2.03
N GLN A 148 15.86 15.26 -3.26
CA GLN A 148 14.50 15.47 -3.74
C GLN A 148 14.09 14.26 -4.57
N TYR A 149 12.95 13.66 -4.24
CA TYR A 149 12.32 12.59 -4.99
C TYR A 149 11.12 13.15 -5.74
N GLU A 150 11.16 13.03 -7.06
CA GLU A 150 10.04 13.29 -7.94
C GLU A 150 9.30 11.97 -8.21
N THR A 151 8.00 11.96 -7.96
CA THR A 151 7.14 10.83 -8.30
C THR A 151 6.32 11.17 -9.53
N SER A 152 5.98 10.17 -10.33
CA SER A 152 5.16 10.36 -11.52
C SER A 152 4.14 9.25 -11.68
N PHE A 153 3.04 9.53 -12.37
CA PHE A 153 2.05 8.53 -12.74
C PHE A 153 1.56 8.82 -14.16
N ALA A 154 1.56 7.80 -15.02
CA ALA A 154 1.18 7.94 -16.44
C ALA A 154 1.95 9.05 -17.20
N GLY A 155 3.19 9.34 -16.81
CA GLY A 155 4.04 10.36 -17.43
C GLY A 155 3.86 11.78 -16.86
N GLU A 156 2.95 11.97 -15.90
CA GLU A 156 2.73 13.26 -15.23
C GLU A 156 3.36 13.26 -13.84
N THR A 157 4.05 14.36 -13.50
CA THR A 157 4.61 14.57 -12.16
C THR A 157 3.47 14.66 -11.13
N CYS A 158 3.60 13.90 -10.04
CA CYS A 158 2.62 13.82 -8.97
C CYS A 158 3.05 14.66 -7.76
N ASP A 159 3.91 14.11 -6.93
CA ASP A 159 4.36 14.73 -5.69
C ASP A 159 5.90 14.85 -5.65
N LEU A 160 6.37 15.88 -4.95
CA LEU A 160 7.76 16.05 -4.57
C LEU A 160 7.95 15.72 -3.09
N TYR A 161 8.94 14.89 -2.80
CA TYR A 161 9.35 14.55 -1.44
C TYR A 161 10.80 14.91 -1.21
N HIS A 162 11.15 15.27 0.02
CA HIS A 162 12.50 15.68 0.39
C HIS A 162 13.00 14.81 1.53
N CYS A 163 14.28 14.49 1.49
CA CYS A 163 15.02 13.83 2.56
C CYS A 163 16.36 14.53 2.73
N VAL A 164 16.73 14.85 3.96
CA VAL A 164 18.01 15.48 4.29
C VAL A 164 18.82 14.52 5.11
N LEU A 165 20.00 14.17 4.59
CA LEU A 165 20.99 13.37 5.29
C LEU A 165 22.04 14.28 5.90
N GLU A 166 22.49 13.94 7.09
CA GLU A 166 23.58 14.62 7.79
C GLU A 166 24.58 13.58 8.27
N SER A 167 25.85 13.98 8.37
CA SER A 167 26.81 13.29 9.23
C SER A 167 27.66 14.31 9.96
N LYS A 168 27.86 14.14 11.27
CA LYS A 168 28.61 15.12 12.09
C LYS A 168 30.08 15.19 11.73
N SER A 169 30.61 14.13 11.13
CA SER A 169 31.96 14.02 10.61
C SER A 169 31.97 13.08 9.41
N PHE A 170 32.97 13.20 8.54
CA PHE A 170 33.18 12.30 7.42
C PHE A 170 33.31 10.83 7.84
N LEU A 171 33.81 10.57 9.06
CA LEU A 171 33.99 9.22 9.60
C LEU A 171 32.76 8.67 10.34
N GLU A 172 31.81 9.53 10.69
CA GLU A 172 30.59 9.09 11.39
C GLU A 172 29.61 8.44 10.41
N LYS A 173 28.58 7.77 10.93
CA LYS A 173 27.49 7.28 10.07
C LYS A 173 26.61 8.45 9.61
N MET A 174 26.04 8.34 8.42
CA MET A 174 24.96 9.23 8.01
C MET A 174 23.68 8.91 8.77
N THR A 175 22.87 9.93 9.02
CA THR A 175 21.54 9.82 9.63
C THR A 175 20.55 10.69 8.87
N VAL A 176 19.26 10.30 8.92
CA VAL A 176 18.18 11.13 8.40
C VAL A 176 17.92 12.27 9.39
N LEU A 177 18.17 13.51 8.95
CA LEU A 177 17.96 14.69 9.77
C LEU A 177 16.48 15.11 9.73
N GLU A 178 15.94 15.32 8.52
CA GLU A 178 14.58 15.79 8.28
C GLU A 178 14.06 15.26 6.93
N HIS A 179 12.74 15.10 6.80
CA HIS A 179 12.11 14.66 5.56
C HIS A 179 10.64 15.10 5.45
N THR A 180 10.09 15.04 4.24
CA THR A 180 8.64 15.22 3.97
C THR A 180 7.92 13.91 3.64
N ILE A 181 8.62 12.78 3.76
CA ILE A 181 8.09 11.43 3.51
C ILE A 181 6.91 11.14 4.45
N PRO A 182 5.77 10.62 3.93
CA PRO A 182 4.61 10.30 4.76
C PRO A 182 4.93 9.37 5.93
N PHE A 183 4.46 9.72 7.13
CA PHE A 183 4.81 9.04 8.40
C PHE A 183 4.47 7.53 8.44
N PHE A 184 3.55 7.07 7.59
CA PHE A 184 3.15 5.66 7.51
C PHE A 184 4.05 4.83 6.61
N LEU A 185 5.02 5.45 5.94
CA LEU A 185 6.07 4.75 5.20
C LEU A 185 7.25 4.45 6.15
N PRO A 186 7.86 3.26 6.05
CA PRO A 186 8.84 2.75 7.02
C PRO A 186 10.25 3.36 6.84
N ILE A 187 10.36 4.69 6.92
CA ILE A 187 11.62 5.40 6.69
C ILE A 187 12.65 5.13 7.80
N ARG A 188 12.20 4.94 9.04
CA ARG A 188 13.08 4.67 10.19
C ARG A 188 13.64 3.26 10.13
N GLU A 189 12.83 2.30 9.71
CA GLU A 189 13.26 0.94 9.45
C GLU A 189 14.28 0.93 8.31
N ALA A 190 13.99 1.61 7.20
CA ALA A 190 14.92 1.75 6.07
C ALA A 190 16.24 2.39 6.49
N GLU A 191 16.21 3.44 7.33
CA GLU A 191 17.41 4.09 7.85
C GLU A 191 18.26 3.09 8.65
N ASN A 192 17.65 2.34 9.55
CA ASN A 192 18.37 1.36 10.38
C ASN A 192 18.99 0.23 9.54
N ASP A 193 18.22 -0.30 8.58
CA ASP A 193 18.59 -1.47 7.80
C ASP A 193 19.59 -1.14 6.69
N LEU A 194 19.43 0.01 6.03
CA LEU A 194 20.15 0.34 4.80
C LEU A 194 21.17 1.47 4.99
N LEU A 195 20.81 2.57 5.66
CA LEU A 195 21.70 3.76 5.69
C LEU A 195 23.03 3.48 6.39
N SER A 196 23.01 2.60 7.40
CA SER A 196 24.20 2.18 8.15
C SER A 196 25.17 1.31 7.35
N SER A 197 24.66 0.58 6.34
CA SER A 197 25.44 -0.37 5.55
C SER A 197 25.80 0.16 4.17
N ASN A 198 24.84 0.82 3.51
CA ASN A 198 24.99 1.40 2.19
C ASN A 198 23.97 2.55 2.01
N ALA A 199 24.47 3.78 2.08
CA ALA A 199 23.65 4.98 1.94
C ALA A 199 23.02 5.14 0.55
N MET A 200 23.68 4.65 -0.50
CA MET A 200 23.14 4.65 -1.85
C MET A 200 21.88 3.78 -1.95
N LYS A 201 21.94 2.56 -1.40
CA LYS A 201 20.78 1.65 -1.33
C LYS A 201 19.63 2.23 -0.52
N PHE A 202 19.93 2.94 0.56
CA PHE A 202 18.90 3.68 1.30
C PHE A 202 18.21 4.72 0.41
N ILE A 203 19.00 5.56 -0.27
CA ILE A 203 18.48 6.63 -1.15
C ILE A 203 17.59 6.03 -2.25
N ASP A 204 18.04 4.96 -2.90
CA ASP A 204 17.30 4.30 -3.98
C ASP A 204 16.02 3.63 -3.47
N TYR A 205 16.10 2.90 -2.35
CA TYR A 205 14.95 2.24 -1.74
C TYR A 205 13.84 3.23 -1.36
N VAL A 206 14.19 4.41 -0.82
CA VAL A 206 13.21 5.45 -0.49
C VAL A 206 12.51 5.96 -1.75
N GLY A 207 13.23 6.12 -2.85
CA GLY A 207 12.64 6.50 -4.14
C GLY A 207 11.66 5.46 -4.66
N GLU A 208 12.05 4.18 -4.64
CA GLU A 208 11.18 3.06 -5.04
C GLU A 208 9.93 2.96 -4.16
N LEU A 209 10.09 3.14 -2.85
CA LEU A 209 9.01 3.11 -1.87
C LEU A 209 7.97 4.22 -2.11
N LEU A 210 8.45 5.44 -2.37
CA LEU A 210 7.61 6.60 -2.68
C LEU A 210 6.87 6.42 -4.00
N GLN A 211 7.59 5.99 -5.05
CA GLN A 211 7.01 5.76 -6.37
C GLN A 211 5.92 4.69 -6.31
N ALA A 212 6.18 3.54 -5.67
CA ALA A 212 5.19 2.47 -5.52
C ALA A 212 3.98 2.89 -4.69
N TYR A 213 4.17 3.74 -3.67
CA TYR A 213 3.06 4.33 -2.92
C TYR A 213 2.17 5.21 -3.81
N VAL A 214 2.77 6.09 -4.60
CA VAL A 214 2.04 6.97 -5.54
C VAL A 214 1.32 6.14 -6.60
N ASP A 215 1.98 5.15 -7.20
CA ASP A 215 1.36 4.28 -8.21
C ASP A 215 0.12 3.56 -7.67
N ARG A 216 0.19 2.98 -6.46
CA ARG A 216 -0.97 2.33 -5.84
C ARG A 216 -2.09 3.33 -5.53
N ARG A 217 -1.74 4.53 -5.03
CA ARG A 217 -2.70 5.59 -4.73
C ARG A 217 -3.43 6.05 -5.99
N GLU A 218 -2.68 6.35 -7.05
CA GLU A 218 -3.23 6.87 -8.31
C GLU A 218 -4.03 5.82 -9.05
N GLN A 219 -3.63 4.55 -9.02
CA GLN A 219 -4.45 3.45 -9.54
C GLN A 219 -5.81 3.35 -8.83
N VAL A 220 -5.85 3.50 -7.50
CA VAL A 220 -7.10 3.51 -6.74
C VAL A 220 -7.93 4.77 -7.04
N ARG A 221 -7.28 5.93 -7.20
CA ARG A 221 -7.94 7.17 -7.62
C ARG A 221 -8.60 7.02 -8.99
N LEU A 222 -7.89 6.42 -9.95
CA LEU A 222 -8.38 6.21 -11.31
C LEU A 222 -9.55 5.25 -11.39
N ILE A 223 -9.55 4.11 -10.68
CA ILE A 223 -10.73 3.23 -10.69
C ILE A 223 -11.97 3.92 -10.12
N LYS A 224 -11.78 4.81 -9.14
CA LYS A 224 -12.87 5.59 -8.56
C LYS A 224 -13.39 6.63 -9.54
N GLU A 225 -12.51 7.26 -10.30
CA GLU A 225 -12.86 8.23 -11.34
C GLU A 225 -13.57 7.57 -12.54
N LEU A 226 -13.00 6.48 -13.06
CA LEU A 226 -13.49 5.80 -14.27
C LEU A 226 -14.72 4.93 -14.00
N TYR A 227 -14.77 4.27 -12.84
CA TYR A 227 -15.75 3.21 -12.54
C TYR A 227 -16.49 3.43 -11.22
N GLY A 228 -16.44 4.63 -10.65
CA GLY A 228 -17.06 4.93 -9.35
C GLY A 228 -18.56 4.67 -9.28
N ASN A 229 -19.26 4.65 -10.41
CA ASN A 229 -20.67 4.28 -10.48
C ASN A 229 -20.94 2.77 -10.28
N GLN A 230 -19.95 1.92 -10.55
CA GLN A 230 -20.01 0.47 -10.36
C GLN A 230 -19.43 0.03 -9.00
N ILE A 231 -18.61 0.90 -8.40
CA ILE A 231 -17.98 0.64 -7.11
C ILE A 231 -18.91 1.12 -5.99
N ARG A 232 -19.49 0.16 -5.25
CA ARG A 232 -20.39 0.45 -4.14
C ARG A 232 -19.64 0.83 -2.86
N GLU A 233 -18.58 0.10 -2.56
CA GLU A 233 -17.71 0.32 -1.40
C GLU A 233 -16.26 0.28 -1.88
N LEU A 234 -15.44 1.23 -1.41
CA LEU A 234 -14.00 1.26 -1.63
C LEU A 234 -13.31 1.63 -0.33
N TYR A 235 -12.40 0.76 0.09
CA TYR A 235 -11.58 0.90 1.27
C TYR A 235 -10.12 0.73 0.89
N HIS A 236 -9.24 1.53 1.49
CA HIS A 236 -7.80 1.34 1.38
C HIS A 236 -7.10 1.77 2.68
N SER A 237 -5.95 1.15 2.95
CA SER A 237 -5.01 1.63 3.97
C SER A 237 -4.30 2.92 3.52
N LEU A 238 -3.63 3.62 4.44
CA LEU A 238 -2.82 4.80 4.11
C LEU A 238 -1.70 4.54 3.08
N PRO A 239 -0.84 3.50 3.20
CA PRO A 239 0.17 3.23 2.17
C PRO A 239 -0.39 2.49 0.94
N TYR A 240 -1.71 2.32 0.85
CA TYR A 240 -2.39 1.54 -0.19
C TYR A 240 -1.93 0.07 -0.30
N HIS A 241 -1.26 -0.46 0.73
CA HIS A 241 -0.84 -1.86 0.81
C HIS A 241 -1.99 -2.85 1.10
N MET A 242 -3.17 -2.33 1.40
CA MET A 242 -4.42 -3.07 1.44
C MET A 242 -5.48 -2.23 0.73
N VAL A 243 -6.14 -2.83 -0.24
CA VAL A 243 -7.25 -2.23 -0.98
C VAL A 243 -8.37 -3.25 -1.05
N GLU A 244 -9.59 -2.84 -0.70
CA GLU A 244 -10.78 -3.68 -0.79
C GLU A 244 -11.90 -2.88 -1.45
N PHE A 245 -12.57 -3.48 -2.43
CA PHE A 245 -13.72 -2.84 -3.07
C PHE A 245 -14.80 -3.85 -3.46
N VAL A 246 -16.01 -3.32 -3.61
CA VAL A 246 -17.21 -4.08 -3.92
C VAL A 246 -17.82 -3.55 -5.21
N LEU A 247 -18.07 -4.46 -6.15
CA LEU A 247 -18.89 -4.23 -7.33
C LEU A 247 -20.29 -4.75 -7.05
N ASP A 248 -21.30 -3.97 -7.45
CA ASP A 248 -22.69 -4.43 -7.42
C ASP A 248 -23.17 -4.58 -8.87
N ASP A 249 -23.42 -5.81 -9.28
CA ASP A 249 -24.07 -6.15 -10.54
C ASP A 249 -25.49 -6.63 -10.25
N SER A 250 -26.40 -6.51 -11.21
CA SER A 250 -27.81 -6.85 -11.02
C SER A 250 -28.04 -8.27 -10.49
N ASP A 251 -27.13 -9.20 -10.79
CA ASP A 251 -27.27 -10.62 -10.45
C ASP A 251 -26.19 -11.14 -9.49
N CYS A 252 -25.18 -10.33 -9.14
CA CYS A 252 -24.18 -10.70 -8.15
C CYS A 252 -23.46 -9.50 -7.51
N LYS A 253 -22.98 -9.68 -6.29
CA LYS A 253 -22.02 -8.78 -5.64
C LYS A 253 -20.63 -9.36 -5.83
N VAL A 254 -19.64 -8.58 -6.25
CA VAL A 254 -18.24 -9.04 -6.33
C VAL A 254 -17.42 -8.30 -5.29
N THR A 255 -16.66 -9.02 -4.46
CA THR A 255 -15.74 -8.46 -3.48
C THR A 255 -14.30 -8.75 -3.91
N VAL A 256 -13.50 -7.70 -4.01
CA VAL A 256 -12.07 -7.75 -4.35
C VAL A 256 -11.27 -7.33 -3.12
N SER A 257 -10.29 -8.14 -2.70
CA SER A 257 -9.37 -7.83 -1.60
C SER A 257 -7.93 -8.05 -2.04
N LEU A 258 -7.13 -6.99 -1.95
CA LEU A 258 -5.76 -6.91 -2.44
C LEU A 258 -4.82 -6.61 -1.26
N ARG A 259 -3.69 -7.32 -1.22
CA ARG A 259 -2.62 -7.10 -0.22
C ARG A 259 -1.26 -7.05 -0.89
N TYR A 260 -0.50 -6.03 -0.56
CA TYR A 260 0.86 -5.78 -1.00
C TYR A 260 1.77 -6.06 0.20
N ALA A 261 2.40 -7.23 0.23
CA ALA A 261 3.31 -7.60 1.31
C ALA A 261 4.60 -6.79 1.27
N ASP A 262 5.04 -6.45 0.07
CA ASP A 262 6.18 -5.60 -0.20
C ASP A 262 5.69 -4.19 -0.61
N LEU A 263 6.17 -3.18 0.09
CA LEU A 263 5.76 -1.79 -0.13
C LEU A 263 6.43 -1.15 -1.35
N VAL A 264 7.47 -1.75 -1.93
CA VAL A 264 8.00 -1.29 -3.23
C VAL A 264 7.28 -1.93 -4.43
N SER A 265 6.37 -2.88 -4.20
CA SER A 265 5.60 -3.53 -5.28
C SER A 265 4.35 -2.74 -5.67
N VAL A 266 4.17 -2.52 -6.98
CA VAL A 266 2.97 -1.87 -7.56
C VAL A 266 1.82 -2.86 -7.80
N LEU A 267 2.12 -4.17 -7.83
CA LEU A 267 1.13 -5.25 -7.99
C LEU A 267 0.92 -6.03 -6.69
N PRO A 268 -0.31 -6.50 -6.42
CA PRO A 268 -0.63 -7.17 -5.17
C PRO A 268 -0.07 -8.59 -5.10
N THR A 269 0.43 -8.95 -3.93
CA THR A 269 1.01 -10.28 -3.63
C THR A 269 -0.04 -11.30 -3.16
N ARG A 270 -1.11 -10.84 -2.50
CA ARG A 270 -2.24 -11.68 -2.11
C ARG A 270 -3.51 -11.06 -2.63
N ILE A 271 -4.29 -11.89 -3.32
CA ILE A 271 -5.45 -11.47 -4.08
C ILE A 271 -6.58 -12.43 -3.73
N ARG A 272 -7.76 -11.88 -3.52
CA ARG A 272 -8.98 -12.67 -3.37
C ARG A 272 -10.12 -11.96 -4.06
N VAL A 273 -10.73 -12.63 -5.04
CA VAL A 273 -11.92 -12.11 -5.75
C VAL A 273 -13.06 -13.11 -5.60
N LEU A 274 -14.15 -12.67 -4.97
CA LEU A 274 -15.30 -13.51 -4.65
C LEU A 274 -16.58 -12.92 -5.26
N ALA A 275 -17.31 -13.73 -6.01
CA ALA A 275 -18.66 -13.43 -6.46
C ALA A 275 -19.69 -14.03 -5.51
N TRP A 276 -20.65 -13.22 -5.10
CA TRP A 276 -21.78 -13.55 -4.25
C TRP A 276 -23.04 -13.52 -5.13
N PRO A 277 -23.58 -14.67 -5.55
CA PRO A 277 -24.77 -14.70 -6.42
C PRO A 277 -25.96 -14.07 -5.72
N SER A 278 -26.71 -13.18 -6.37
CA SER A 278 -27.95 -12.63 -5.82
C SER A 278 -29.13 -13.55 -6.17
N LYS A 279 -30.00 -13.87 -5.20
CA LYS A 279 -31.30 -14.52 -5.50
C LYS A 279 -32.24 -13.45 -6.03
N LYS A 280 -32.19 -13.13 -7.32
CA LYS A 280 -33.38 -12.62 -7.98
C LYS A 280 -34.20 -13.82 -8.42
N SER A 281 -35.27 -14.07 -7.65
CA SER A 281 -36.34 -14.96 -8.06
C SER A 281 -36.88 -14.47 -9.41
N GLY A 282 -36.48 -15.13 -10.49
CA GLY A 282 -37.32 -15.18 -11.67
C GLY A 282 -38.55 -15.98 -11.32
N ILE A 283 -39.62 -15.32 -10.88
CA ILE A 283 -40.98 -15.81 -11.04
C ILE A 283 -41.82 -14.58 -11.33
N ASP A 284 -42.45 -14.63 -12.49
CA ASP A 284 -43.47 -13.72 -12.97
C ASP A 284 -44.40 -13.27 -11.84
N ALA A 285 -44.68 -11.97 -11.83
CA ALA A 285 -45.74 -11.39 -11.03
C ALA A 285 -47.11 -11.77 -11.62
N GLU A 286 -47.42 -13.06 -11.65
CA GLU A 286 -48.76 -13.58 -11.98
C GLU A 286 -48.80 -15.05 -11.56
N THR A 287 -49.39 -15.33 -10.39
CA THR A 287 -50.27 -16.48 -10.08
C THR A 287 -50.15 -16.89 -8.60
N MET A 288 -51.11 -16.40 -7.83
CA MET A 288 -51.79 -17.04 -6.70
C MET A 288 -51.00 -17.65 -5.52
N ASN A 289 -51.19 -17.01 -4.36
CA ASN A 289 -51.63 -17.61 -3.09
C ASN A 289 -51.57 -19.15 -2.99
N ARG A 290 -50.55 -19.68 -2.30
CA ARG A 290 -50.74 -20.84 -1.42
C ARG A 290 -49.68 -20.87 -0.32
N LYS A 291 -50.15 -20.85 0.93
CA LYS A 291 -49.36 -21.15 2.14
C LYS A 291 -48.67 -22.50 1.98
N GLU A 292 -47.35 -22.50 2.03
CA GLU A 292 -46.57 -23.68 2.41
C GLU A 292 -45.31 -23.22 3.16
N ASN A 293 -45.06 -23.87 4.30
CA ASN A 293 -43.95 -23.57 5.20
C ASN A 293 -42.62 -23.84 4.51
N GLY A 294 -42.01 -22.78 3.98
CA GLY A 294 -40.74 -22.81 3.24
C GLY A 294 -39.53 -22.99 4.15
N VAL A 295 -38.75 -24.02 3.82
CA VAL A 295 -37.45 -24.38 4.38
C VAL A 295 -36.47 -23.19 4.37
N LEU A 296 -35.83 -22.96 5.52
CA LEU A 296 -34.80 -21.95 5.76
C LEU A 296 -33.68 -21.98 4.70
N GLY A 297 -33.54 -20.85 4.00
CA GLY A 297 -32.35 -20.29 3.36
C GLY A 297 -31.28 -21.26 2.82
N SER A 298 -31.29 -21.52 1.51
CA SER A 298 -30.07 -21.99 0.82
C SER A 298 -28.95 -20.96 1.00
N HIS A 299 -27.89 -21.38 1.69
CA HIS A 299 -26.66 -20.61 1.91
C HIS A 299 -25.98 -20.33 0.57
N GLN A 300 -25.77 -19.07 0.23
CA GLN A 300 -24.98 -18.69 -0.95
C GLN A 300 -23.51 -18.90 -0.61
N ILE A 301 -22.88 -19.86 -1.29
CA ILE A 301 -21.43 -20.07 -1.18
C ILE A 301 -20.80 -19.07 -2.15
N PRO A 302 -19.88 -18.19 -1.68
CA PRO A 302 -19.15 -17.31 -2.58
C PRO A 302 -18.31 -18.14 -3.54
N VAL A 303 -18.29 -17.75 -4.81
CA VAL A 303 -17.47 -18.41 -5.82
C VAL A 303 -16.23 -17.56 -6.08
N ARG A 304 -15.06 -18.20 -6.04
CA ARG A 304 -13.79 -17.56 -6.37
C ARG A 304 -13.68 -17.34 -7.87
N LEU A 305 -13.38 -16.11 -8.28
CA LEU A 305 -13.18 -15.76 -9.68
C LEU A 305 -11.69 -15.82 -10.03
N SER A 306 -11.22 -16.99 -10.49
CA SER A 306 -9.78 -17.17 -10.80
C SER A 306 -9.28 -16.24 -11.90
N TYR A 307 -10.07 -16.03 -12.97
CA TYR A 307 -9.70 -15.12 -14.06
C TYR A 307 -9.47 -13.68 -13.56
N ALA A 308 -10.28 -13.23 -12.61
CA ALA A 308 -10.18 -11.91 -12.00
C ALA A 308 -8.92 -11.81 -11.12
N GLU A 309 -8.60 -12.86 -10.38
CA GLU A 309 -7.37 -12.89 -9.59
C GLU A 309 -6.11 -12.89 -10.46
N ASP A 310 -6.17 -13.55 -11.62
CA ASP A 310 -5.08 -13.56 -12.60
C ASP A 310 -4.89 -12.17 -13.22
N ALA A 311 -5.98 -11.50 -13.61
CA ALA A 311 -5.93 -10.14 -14.14
C ALA A 311 -5.28 -9.16 -13.15
N VAL A 312 -5.72 -9.16 -11.89
CA VAL A 312 -5.17 -8.26 -10.86
C VAL A 312 -3.72 -8.62 -10.47
N ARG A 313 -3.25 -9.83 -10.80
CA ARG A 313 -1.86 -10.23 -10.55
C ARG A 313 -0.90 -9.67 -11.60
N THR A 314 -1.37 -9.43 -12.82
CA THR A 314 -0.49 -9.12 -13.95
C THR A 314 -0.75 -7.76 -14.59
N MET A 315 -1.87 -7.10 -14.27
CA MET A 315 -2.29 -5.84 -14.87
C MET A 315 -2.37 -4.74 -13.81
N SER A 316 -2.37 -3.47 -14.25
CA SER A 316 -2.71 -2.36 -13.36
C SER A 316 -4.15 -2.48 -12.87
N LEU A 317 -4.47 -1.86 -11.73
CA LEU A 317 -5.81 -1.98 -11.14
C LEU A 317 -6.94 -1.48 -12.07
N PRO A 318 -6.81 -0.38 -12.84
CA PRO A 318 -7.82 0.03 -13.81
C PRO A 318 -8.03 -0.98 -14.95
N GLU A 319 -6.95 -1.53 -15.49
CA GLU A 319 -7.02 -2.56 -16.55
C GLU A 319 -7.65 -3.86 -16.02
N ALA A 320 -7.19 -4.30 -14.85
CA ALA A 320 -7.74 -5.49 -14.20
C ALA A 320 -9.23 -5.30 -13.87
N PHE A 321 -9.65 -4.10 -13.46
CA PHE A 321 -11.06 -3.79 -13.24
C PHE A 321 -11.88 -3.98 -14.52
N ALA A 322 -11.41 -3.43 -15.64
CA ALA A 322 -12.08 -3.60 -16.94
C ALA A 322 -12.21 -5.08 -17.32
N GLU A 323 -11.15 -5.87 -17.12
CA GLU A 323 -11.13 -7.31 -17.39
C GLU A 323 -12.10 -8.09 -16.48
N ILE A 324 -12.21 -7.70 -15.21
CA ILE A 324 -13.17 -8.27 -14.25
C ILE A 324 -14.59 -8.10 -14.76
N VAL A 325 -14.98 -6.87 -15.07
CA VAL A 325 -16.35 -6.52 -15.48
C VAL A 325 -16.69 -7.13 -16.83
N LEU A 326 -15.75 -7.09 -17.80
CA LEU A 326 -15.96 -7.61 -19.15
C LEU A 326 -16.29 -9.12 -19.15
N ASN A 327 -15.59 -9.90 -18.32
CA ASN A 327 -15.74 -11.35 -18.29
C ASN A 327 -16.73 -11.85 -17.23
N LEU A 328 -17.24 -10.97 -16.36
CA LEU A 328 -18.15 -11.34 -15.26
C LEU A 328 -19.42 -12.05 -15.74
N PRO A 329 -20.14 -11.60 -16.79
CA PRO A 329 -21.34 -12.30 -17.26
C PRO A 329 -21.07 -13.73 -17.71
N ARG A 330 -19.94 -13.95 -18.41
CA ARG A 330 -19.52 -15.28 -18.88
C ARG A 330 -19.17 -16.19 -17.70
N ALA A 331 -18.48 -15.65 -16.69
CA ALA A 331 -18.18 -16.39 -15.47
C ALA A 331 -19.46 -16.79 -14.72
N LEU A 332 -20.44 -15.88 -14.59
CA LEU A 332 -21.74 -16.16 -13.96
C LEU A 332 -22.52 -17.28 -14.66
N GLN A 333 -22.54 -17.28 -15.99
CA GLN A 333 -23.18 -18.35 -16.77
C GLN A 333 -22.52 -19.72 -16.57
N GLN A 334 -21.18 -19.76 -16.48
CA GLN A 334 -20.47 -21.01 -16.23
C GLN A 334 -20.75 -21.56 -14.82
N MET A 335 -20.88 -20.66 -13.84
CA MET A 335 -21.21 -21.03 -12.46
C MET A 335 -22.62 -21.62 -12.33
N SER A 336 -23.63 -21.02 -12.98
CA SER A 336 -25.01 -21.52 -12.92
C SER A 336 -25.17 -22.90 -13.59
N GLN A 337 -24.41 -23.17 -14.65
CA GLN A 337 -24.36 -24.47 -15.32
C GLN A 337 -23.68 -25.56 -14.50
N GLN A 338 -22.67 -25.22 -13.70
CA GLN A 338 -21.98 -26.19 -12.82
C GLN A 338 -22.84 -26.59 -11.62
N THR A 339 -23.68 -25.70 -11.08
CA THR A 339 -24.62 -26.01 -10.00
C THR A 339 -25.85 -26.81 -10.43
N SER A 340 -26.08 -26.97 -11.76
CA SER A 340 -27.24 -27.68 -12.31
C SER A 340 -26.93 -29.13 -12.74
N LYS A 341 -25.71 -29.60 -12.52
CA LYS A 341 -25.28 -31.00 -12.66
C LYS A 341 -25.04 -31.59 -11.27
#